data_AF-A0A813D5K0-F1
#
_entry.id   AF-A0A813D5K0-F1
#
_cell.length_a   1.000
_cell.length_b   1.000
_cell.length_c   1.000
_cell.angle_alpha   90.00
_cell.angle_beta   90.00
_cell.angle_gamma   90.00
#
_symmetry.space_group_name_H-M   'P 1'
#
loop_
_entity.id
_entity.type
_entity.pdbx_description
1 polymer ?
#
loop_
_entity_poly.entity_id
_entity_poly.type
_entity_poly.pdbx_seq_one_letter_code
_entity_poly.pdbx_strand_id
1 'polypeptide(L)'
;DGLEYRILQAGEYIQMSGRAGRRGKDDRGLTIIMFDEKLEPEVAKEMFLGTSSKIFSAFHLGYNMLINLLRLEGADPDYMIQRSFHQFQKDKGALEVQNQKRDFETELANIEDIRGAVMDDTTYDFNVDETIADYYYIAKELEKKTEERRQIVIRPENIAPYLNPGRLVYMKDGETEWGWGILVAASRKRLTGDDQVLEGEDNEPQWVLDVFLPCEPGSFDKQRPLPPTGAKPEGQVLPMALPLVMKISKIRSNMPTGDARSEDSRRALLKTLAQIKGHKNFKSGIPELEPVGEMNIKSEEMTVVLASLADLEKKQKENQFYGQDKLDDYYKCFEKKVKLHGQVSELDKQINQSKFMVMSDDLRAMKRVLRRLDFIDKDGVVQMKGRMACELTSADEILMTEIVFNNVFADMEANHIIALCSCLVFDEKSEDPITNNLELMKAFETCKGIARNVAEVMLENKIPIDVEEYVQKLKPQLMDVVLGWLEGKKFYEIMNQCNLYEGSVVRVIRRLEELVRELASAAKNIGNEELEKKLTEGRGRLKRGIIFAASLYL
;
A
#
# COMPACT_ATOMS: atom_id res chain seq x y z
N ASP A 1 -14.50 4.96 0.63
CA ASP A 1 -15.28 3.79 1.15
C ASP A 1 -15.27 3.66 2.67
N GLY A 2 -14.98 4.75 3.41
CA GLY A 2 -14.83 4.74 4.86
C GLY A 2 -13.38 4.62 5.32
N LEU A 3 -12.47 4.17 4.44
CA LEU A 3 -11.03 4.07 4.70
C LEU A 3 -10.22 4.92 3.73
N GLU A 4 -10.50 4.81 2.43
CA GLU A 4 -9.71 5.47 1.39
C GLU A 4 -10.57 6.21 0.36
N TYR A 5 -9.97 7.25 -0.22
CA TYR A 5 -10.45 7.89 -1.44
C TYR A 5 -9.82 7.17 -2.63
N ARG A 6 -10.62 6.30 -3.26
CA ARG A 6 -10.17 5.51 -4.42
C ARG A 6 -11.12 5.68 -5.59
N ILE A 7 -10.57 5.50 -6.79
CA ILE A 7 -11.34 5.48 -8.04
C ILE A 7 -12.17 4.19 -8.08
N LEU A 8 -13.33 4.28 -8.72
CA LEU A 8 -14.22 3.15 -8.97
C LEU A 8 -13.51 2.07 -9.78
N GLN A 9 -13.59 0.83 -9.33
CA GLN A 9 -13.12 -0.30 -10.11
C GLN A 9 -14.07 -0.59 -11.28
N ALA A 10 -13.56 -1.18 -12.35
CA ALA A 10 -14.35 -1.53 -13.53
C ALA A 10 -15.60 -2.36 -13.19
N GLY A 11 -15.48 -3.33 -12.28
CA GLY A 11 -16.61 -4.14 -11.83
C GLY A 11 -17.71 -3.34 -11.12
N GLU A 12 -17.32 -2.39 -10.26
CA GLU A 12 -18.24 -1.50 -9.53
C GLU A 12 -18.96 -0.57 -10.51
N TYR A 13 -18.21 0.00 -11.46
CA TYR A 13 -18.75 0.83 -12.53
C TYR A 13 -19.75 0.06 -13.40
N ILE A 14 -19.44 -1.16 -13.83
CA ILE A 14 -20.34 -2.01 -14.63
C ILE A 14 -21.62 -2.31 -13.83
N GLN A 15 -21.51 -2.60 -12.53
CA GLN A 15 -22.67 -2.90 -11.69
C GLN A 15 -23.60 -1.68 -11.52
N MET A 16 -23.04 -0.48 -11.39
CA MET A 16 -23.79 0.77 -11.27
C MET A 16 -24.41 1.19 -12.61
N SER A 17 -23.59 1.27 -13.66
CA SER A 17 -24.02 1.68 -15.00
C SER A 17 -25.01 0.70 -15.64
N GLY A 18 -24.93 -0.60 -15.31
CA GLY A 18 -25.87 -1.63 -15.76
C GLY A 18 -27.31 -1.46 -15.24
N ARG A 19 -27.55 -0.52 -14.32
CA ARG A 19 -28.91 -0.11 -13.92
C ARG A 19 -29.58 0.83 -14.91
N ALA A 20 -28.82 1.43 -15.83
CA ALA A 20 -29.35 2.31 -16.86
C ALA A 20 -29.96 1.52 -18.04
N GLY A 21 -31.16 1.92 -18.46
CA GLY A 21 -31.89 1.30 -19.57
C GLY A 21 -32.83 0.17 -19.12
N ARG A 22 -34.13 0.37 -19.31
CA ARG A 22 -35.17 -0.58 -18.93
C ARG A 22 -35.54 -1.46 -20.12
N ARG A 23 -35.47 -2.77 -19.91
CA ARG A 23 -35.81 -3.79 -20.91
C ARG A 23 -37.21 -3.54 -21.49
N GLY A 24 -37.27 -3.36 -22.81
CA GLY A 24 -38.53 -3.17 -23.55
C GLY A 24 -39.17 -1.78 -23.45
N LYS A 25 -38.52 -0.80 -22.80
CA LYS A 25 -39.00 0.58 -22.72
C LYS A 25 -38.02 1.60 -23.30
N ASP A 26 -36.72 1.36 -23.12
CA ASP A 26 -35.67 2.27 -23.52
C ASP A 26 -34.80 1.62 -24.62
N ASP A 27 -34.47 2.36 -25.68
CA ASP A 27 -33.62 1.87 -26.77
C ASP A 27 -32.14 1.72 -26.37
N ARG A 28 -31.70 2.50 -25.37
CA ARG A 28 -30.34 2.51 -24.83
C ARG A 28 -30.31 3.00 -23.38
N GLY A 29 -29.30 2.57 -22.62
CA GLY A 29 -28.98 3.15 -21.32
C GLY A 29 -28.02 4.33 -21.48
N LEU A 30 -28.31 5.46 -20.83
CA LEU A 30 -27.40 6.62 -20.77
C LEU A 30 -26.79 6.68 -19.37
N THR A 31 -25.45 6.63 -19.29
CA THR A 31 -24.70 6.83 -18.05
C THR A 31 -23.86 8.10 -18.20
N ILE A 32 -23.93 8.98 -17.20
CA ILE A 32 -23.20 10.25 -17.17
C ILE A 32 -22.29 10.22 -15.94
N ILE A 33 -20.99 10.47 -16.13
CA ILE A 33 -20.00 10.57 -15.06
C ILE A 33 -19.53 12.02 -14.99
N MET A 34 -19.44 12.55 -13.78
CA MET A 34 -18.86 13.86 -13.50
C MET A 34 -17.46 13.64 -12.93
N PHE A 35 -16.45 14.30 -13.51
CA PHE A 35 -15.07 14.29 -13.02
C PHE A 35 -14.75 15.68 -12.47
N ASP A 36 -14.36 15.75 -11.20
CA ASP A 36 -13.92 17.00 -10.57
C ASP A 36 -12.40 17.21 -10.72
N GLU A 37 -11.64 16.13 -10.94
CA GLU A 37 -10.18 16.15 -11.09
C GLU A 37 -9.72 15.58 -12.45
N LYS A 38 -8.51 15.95 -12.87
CA LYS A 38 -7.91 15.42 -14.09
C LYS A 38 -7.50 13.96 -13.87
N LEU A 39 -8.21 13.06 -14.54
CA LEU A 39 -7.89 11.63 -14.51
C LEU A 39 -6.92 11.27 -15.65
N GLU A 40 -5.91 10.45 -15.35
CA GLU A 40 -5.04 9.92 -16.39
C GLU A 40 -5.83 9.04 -17.39
N PRO A 41 -5.56 9.16 -18.70
CA PRO A 41 -6.30 8.41 -19.71
C PRO A 41 -6.27 6.89 -19.53
N GLU A 42 -5.18 6.36 -18.98
CA GLU A 42 -5.02 4.92 -18.73
C GLU A 42 -5.96 4.43 -17.63
N VAL A 43 -6.07 5.18 -16.54
CA VAL A 43 -6.97 4.88 -15.42
C VAL A 43 -8.43 5.01 -15.84
N ALA A 44 -8.77 6.04 -16.62
CA ALA A 44 -10.09 6.17 -17.24
C ALA A 44 -10.41 4.96 -18.12
N LYS A 45 -9.48 4.58 -18.99
CA LYS A 45 -9.65 3.45 -19.91
C LYS A 45 -9.87 2.15 -19.15
N GLU A 46 -9.12 1.91 -18.07
CA GLU A 46 -9.29 0.75 -17.21
C GLU A 46 -10.66 0.75 -16.52
N MET A 47 -11.12 1.89 -16.00
CA MET A 47 -12.46 1.99 -15.39
C MET A 47 -13.58 1.66 -16.39
N PHE A 48 -13.49 2.14 -17.63
CA PHE A 48 -14.55 2.00 -18.64
C PHE A 48 -14.51 0.68 -19.42
N LEU A 49 -13.32 0.22 -19.79
CA LEU A 49 -13.11 -0.94 -20.67
C LEU A 49 -12.46 -2.12 -19.94
N GLY A 50 -12.15 -1.97 -18.65
CA GLY A 50 -11.55 -3.00 -17.83
C GLY A 50 -12.44 -4.23 -17.71
N THR A 51 -11.80 -5.34 -17.35
CA THR A 51 -12.50 -6.58 -17.09
C THR A 51 -13.06 -6.59 -15.67
N SER A 52 -14.09 -7.42 -15.43
CA SER A 52 -14.60 -7.61 -14.07
C SER A 52 -13.49 -8.06 -13.14
N SER A 53 -13.45 -7.47 -11.95
CA SER A 53 -12.50 -7.83 -10.89
C SER A 53 -12.63 -9.32 -10.52
N LYS A 54 -11.49 -9.95 -10.22
CA LYS A 54 -11.47 -11.29 -9.64
C LYS A 54 -12.10 -11.25 -8.25
N ILE A 55 -12.87 -12.28 -7.91
CA ILE A 55 -13.43 -12.42 -6.56
C ILE A 55 -12.32 -12.95 -5.66
N PHE A 56 -11.89 -12.16 -4.68
CA PHE A 56 -10.94 -12.59 -3.65
C PHE A 56 -11.67 -12.95 -2.36
N SER A 57 -11.19 -13.97 -1.66
CA SER A 57 -11.74 -14.38 -0.38
C SER A 57 -11.40 -13.38 0.71
N ALA A 58 -12.42 -12.78 1.32
CA ALA A 58 -12.33 -11.98 2.55
C ALA A 58 -12.46 -12.84 3.81
N PHE A 59 -12.11 -14.12 3.74
CA PHE A 59 -12.15 -15.03 4.88
C PHE A 59 -11.19 -14.53 5.96
N HIS A 60 -11.70 -14.36 7.18
CA HIS A 60 -10.93 -14.02 8.36
C HIS A 60 -11.37 -14.88 9.54
N LEU A 61 -10.50 -15.06 10.52
CA LEU A 61 -10.82 -15.75 11.76
C LEU A 61 -11.59 -14.80 12.69
N GLY A 62 -12.67 -15.30 13.29
CA GLY A 62 -13.42 -14.63 14.36
C GLY A 62 -13.40 -15.48 15.63
N TYR A 63 -13.52 -14.86 16.81
CA TYR A 63 -13.49 -15.61 18.07
C TYR A 63 -14.73 -16.50 18.22
N ASN A 64 -15.92 -16.01 17.87
CA ASN A 64 -17.16 -16.78 17.90
C ASN A 64 -17.03 -18.05 17.05
N MET A 65 -16.50 -17.90 15.82
CA MET A 65 -16.22 -19.01 14.92
C MET A 65 -15.28 -20.03 15.57
N LEU A 66 -14.15 -19.56 16.12
CA LEU A 66 -13.14 -20.40 16.74
C LEU A 66 -13.70 -21.19 17.93
N ILE A 67 -14.42 -20.52 18.85
CA ILE A 67 -14.98 -21.17 20.03
C ILE A 67 -16.07 -22.18 19.62
N ASN A 68 -16.90 -21.85 18.63
CA ASN A 68 -17.91 -22.78 18.11
C ASN A 68 -17.30 -24.04 17.50
N LEU A 69 -16.17 -23.94 16.79
CA LEU A 69 -15.45 -25.09 16.26
C LEU A 69 -14.84 -25.93 17.38
N LEU A 70 -14.20 -25.29 18.37
CA LEU A 70 -13.63 -25.98 19.54
C LEU A 70 -14.70 -26.66 20.41
N ARG A 71 -15.96 -26.20 20.37
CA ARG A 71 -17.09 -26.78 21.10
C ARG A 71 -17.58 -28.09 20.49
N LEU A 72 -17.44 -28.28 19.17
CA LEU A 72 -17.99 -29.41 18.43
C LEU A 72 -16.96 -30.54 18.30
N GLU A 73 -17.26 -31.72 18.85
CA GLU A 73 -16.42 -32.90 18.67
C GLU A 73 -16.31 -33.28 17.18
N GLY A 74 -15.08 -33.35 16.66
CA GLY A 74 -14.81 -33.66 15.25
C GLY A 74 -14.72 -32.44 14.33
N ALA A 75 -14.96 -31.22 14.83
CA ALA A 75 -14.68 -29.99 14.10
C ALA A 75 -13.30 -29.42 14.50
N ASP A 76 -12.36 -29.40 13.55
CA ASP A 76 -11.04 -28.82 13.76
C ASP A 76 -10.93 -27.47 13.04
N PRO A 77 -10.62 -26.35 13.75
CA PRO A 77 -10.35 -25.06 13.11
C PRO A 77 -9.31 -25.16 11.99
N ASP A 78 -8.27 -25.96 12.17
CA ASP A 78 -7.20 -26.14 11.18
C ASP A 78 -7.75 -26.76 9.88
N TYR A 79 -8.66 -27.73 10.00
CA TYR A 79 -9.34 -28.36 8.85
C TYR A 79 -10.23 -27.39 8.07
N MET A 80 -10.95 -26.50 8.78
CA MET A 80 -11.80 -25.52 8.12
C MET A 80 -10.99 -24.46 7.35
N ILE A 81 -9.87 -24.00 7.91
CA ILE A 81 -8.97 -23.06 7.23
C ILE A 81 -8.39 -23.69 5.96
N GLN A 82 -7.97 -24.96 6.02
CA GLN A 82 -7.48 -25.70 4.85
C GLN A 82 -8.50 -25.79 3.71
N ARG A 83 -9.81 -25.81 4.02
CA ARG A 83 -10.90 -25.83 3.04
C ARG A 83 -11.46 -24.45 2.71
N SER A 84 -10.89 -23.39 3.25
CA SER A 84 -11.33 -22.02 2.96
C SER A 84 -11.07 -21.66 1.50
N PHE A 85 -11.92 -20.80 0.92
CA PHE A 85 -11.69 -20.27 -0.42
C PHE A 85 -10.38 -19.47 -0.50
N HIS A 86 -9.96 -18.85 0.61
CA HIS A 86 -8.69 -18.14 0.71
C HIS A 86 -7.49 -19.09 0.55
N GLN A 87 -7.49 -20.25 1.24
CA GLN A 87 -6.45 -21.27 1.05
C GLN A 87 -6.46 -21.82 -0.39
N PHE A 88 -7.65 -22.10 -0.94
CA PHE A 88 -7.77 -22.56 -2.34
C PHE A 88 -7.16 -21.57 -3.35
N GLN A 89 -7.38 -20.27 -3.15
CA GLN A 89 -6.81 -19.23 -4.01
C GLN A 89 -5.28 -19.16 -3.90
N LYS A 90 -4.75 -19.30 -2.67
CA LYS A 90 -3.31 -19.37 -2.44
C LYS A 90 -2.67 -20.58 -3.10
N ASP A 91 -3.27 -21.77 -2.95
CA ASP A 91 -2.77 -23.02 -3.54
C ASP A 91 -2.79 -22.96 -5.06
N LYS A 92 -3.85 -22.39 -5.65
CA LYS A 92 -3.93 -22.17 -7.10
C LYS A 92 -2.87 -21.19 -7.58
N GLY A 93 -2.66 -20.08 -6.87
CA GLY A 93 -1.59 -19.13 -7.17
C GLY A 93 -0.20 -19.77 -7.10
N ALA A 94 0.03 -20.62 -6.09
CA ALA A 94 1.29 -21.36 -5.94
C ALA A 94 1.56 -22.30 -7.13
N LEU A 95 0.51 -22.93 -7.68
CA LEU A 95 0.64 -23.76 -8.88
C LEU A 95 1.01 -22.93 -10.13
N GLU A 96 0.44 -21.74 -10.28
CA GLU A 96 0.80 -20.81 -11.37
C GLU A 96 2.28 -20.39 -11.28
N VAL A 97 2.73 -20.02 -10.08
CA VAL A 97 4.14 -19.69 -9.78
C VAL A 97 5.06 -20.89 -10.04
N GLN A 98 4.63 -22.10 -9.69
CA GLN A 98 5.40 -23.33 -9.94
C GLN A 98 5.55 -23.62 -11.44
N ASN A 99 4.50 -23.39 -12.24
CA ASN A 99 4.59 -23.52 -13.69
C ASN A 99 5.56 -22.50 -14.29
N GLN A 100 5.49 -21.23 -13.86
CA GLN A 100 6.43 -20.20 -14.30
C GLN A 100 7.88 -20.55 -13.92
N LYS A 101 8.10 -21.08 -12.72
CA LYS A 101 9.42 -21.56 -12.30
C LYS A 101 9.94 -22.64 -13.25
N ARG A 102 9.12 -23.63 -13.59
CA ARG A 102 9.51 -24.70 -14.52
C ARG A 102 9.88 -24.17 -15.91
N ASP A 103 9.14 -23.18 -16.39
CA ASP A 103 9.42 -22.55 -17.68
C ASP A 103 10.79 -21.83 -17.65
N PHE A 104 11.09 -21.07 -16.58
CA PHE A 104 12.40 -20.44 -16.41
C PHE A 104 13.55 -21.42 -16.14
N GLU A 105 13.31 -22.52 -15.42
CA GLU A 105 14.30 -23.59 -15.27
C GLU A 105 14.64 -24.24 -16.61
N THR A 106 13.65 -24.41 -17.49
CA THR A 106 13.87 -24.92 -18.85
C THR A 106 14.69 -23.93 -19.69
N GLU A 107 14.40 -22.63 -19.59
CA GLU A 107 15.21 -21.59 -20.24
C GLU A 107 16.63 -21.53 -19.68
N LEU A 108 16.81 -21.69 -18.36
CA LEU A 108 18.11 -21.70 -17.71
C LEU A 108 18.94 -22.90 -18.18
N ALA A 109 18.35 -24.10 -18.24
CA ALA A 109 19.00 -25.31 -18.73
C ALA A 109 19.49 -25.16 -20.19
N ASN A 110 18.75 -24.44 -21.03
CA ASN A 110 19.18 -24.13 -22.40
C ASN A 110 20.39 -23.16 -22.46
N ILE A 111 20.66 -22.41 -21.39
CA ILE A 111 21.75 -21.42 -21.28
C ILE A 111 22.90 -21.94 -20.39
N GLU A 112 22.76 -23.12 -19.77
CA GLU A 112 23.82 -23.68 -18.91
C GLU A 112 25.15 -23.77 -19.66
N ASP A 113 25.13 -24.19 -20.93
CA ASP A 113 26.25 -24.11 -21.86
C ASP A 113 26.25 -22.75 -22.61
N ILE A 114 26.97 -21.78 -22.04
CA ILE A 114 27.09 -20.42 -22.62
C ILE A 114 27.81 -20.49 -23.97
N ARG A 115 28.78 -21.39 -24.13
CA ARG A 115 29.51 -21.58 -25.42
C ARG A 115 28.58 -22.12 -26.49
N GLY A 116 27.77 -23.12 -26.14
CA GLY A 116 26.71 -23.66 -27.01
C GLY A 116 25.66 -22.62 -27.38
N ALA A 117 25.29 -21.73 -26.45
CA ALA A 117 24.30 -20.68 -26.67
C ALA A 117 24.80 -19.54 -27.58
N VAL A 118 26.10 -19.21 -27.52
CA VAL A 118 26.73 -18.16 -28.36
C VAL A 118 27.17 -18.71 -29.74
N MET A 119 26.99 -20.01 -29.99
CA MET A 119 27.40 -20.68 -31.24
C MET A 119 28.84 -20.35 -31.61
N ASP A 120 29.76 -20.55 -30.65
CA ASP A 120 31.15 -20.22 -30.81
C ASP A 120 32.03 -21.48 -30.94
N ASP A 121 32.50 -21.76 -32.16
CA ASP A 121 33.45 -22.86 -32.42
C ASP A 121 34.90 -22.48 -32.03
N THR A 122 35.12 -21.26 -31.52
CA THR A 122 36.45 -20.78 -31.14
C THR A 122 36.93 -21.46 -29.87
N THR A 123 38.14 -22.04 -29.92
CA THR A 123 38.77 -22.64 -28.73
C THR A 123 39.56 -21.60 -27.97
N TYR A 124 39.09 -21.22 -26.78
CA TYR A 124 39.85 -20.39 -25.85
C TYR A 124 40.76 -21.26 -24.98
N ASP A 125 41.93 -20.72 -24.60
CA ASP A 125 42.92 -21.35 -23.72
C ASP A 125 42.59 -21.19 -22.22
N PHE A 126 41.49 -20.51 -21.91
CA PHE A 126 40.98 -20.27 -20.56
C PHE A 126 39.53 -20.73 -20.37
N ASN A 127 39.07 -20.74 -19.12
CA ASN A 127 37.69 -21.07 -18.79
C ASN A 127 36.76 -19.88 -19.07
N VAL A 128 36.12 -19.90 -20.24
CA VAL A 128 35.18 -18.86 -20.68
C VAL A 128 34.10 -18.54 -19.65
N ASP A 129 33.51 -19.55 -19.00
CA ASP A 129 32.39 -19.35 -18.07
C ASP A 129 32.81 -18.63 -16.79
N GLU A 130 33.97 -18.98 -16.24
CA GLU A 130 34.55 -18.29 -15.07
C GLU A 130 35.00 -16.87 -15.44
N THR A 131 35.64 -16.73 -16.60
CA THR A 131 36.21 -15.45 -17.05
C THR A 131 35.11 -14.43 -17.39
N ILE A 132 34.01 -14.87 -18.03
CA ILE A 132 32.86 -14.00 -18.30
C ILE A 132 32.08 -13.67 -17.03
N ALA A 133 32.00 -14.61 -16.07
CA ALA A 133 31.41 -14.33 -14.77
C ALA A 133 32.18 -13.24 -14.04
N ASP A 134 33.52 -13.36 -13.96
CA ASP A 134 34.38 -12.33 -13.37
C ASP A 134 34.22 -10.98 -14.08
N TYR A 135 34.19 -10.99 -15.42
CA TYR A 135 33.97 -9.77 -16.20
C TYR A 135 32.63 -9.12 -15.88
N TYR A 136 31.55 -9.91 -15.81
CA TYR A 136 30.20 -9.44 -15.49
C TYR A 136 30.13 -8.81 -14.09
N TYR A 137 30.69 -9.49 -13.08
CA TYR A 137 30.68 -8.97 -11.71
C TYR A 137 31.52 -7.69 -11.58
N ILE A 138 32.68 -7.62 -12.24
CA ILE A 138 33.49 -6.40 -12.29
C ILE A 138 32.71 -5.27 -12.97
N ALA A 139 32.04 -5.53 -14.09
CA ALA A 139 31.25 -4.53 -14.81
C ALA A 139 30.07 -4.01 -13.96
N LYS A 140 29.39 -4.90 -13.22
CA LYS A 140 28.30 -4.51 -12.31
C LYS A 140 28.79 -3.73 -11.09
N GLU A 141 29.95 -4.09 -10.55
CA GLU A 141 30.57 -3.35 -9.46
C GLU A 141 31.02 -1.95 -9.93
N LEU A 142 31.57 -1.84 -11.14
CA LEU A 142 31.89 -0.55 -11.78
C LEU A 142 30.65 0.34 -11.94
N GLU A 143 29.53 -0.23 -12.41
CA GLU A 143 28.26 0.49 -12.55
C GLU A 143 27.79 1.03 -11.19
N LYS A 144 27.81 0.19 -10.15
CA LYS A 144 27.44 0.58 -8.78
C LYS A 144 28.36 1.67 -8.23
N LYS A 145 29.68 1.52 -8.35
CA LYS A 145 30.66 2.52 -7.88
C LYS A 145 30.57 3.83 -8.66
N THR A 146 30.21 3.77 -9.94
CA THR A 146 29.97 4.97 -10.77
C THR A 146 28.73 5.73 -10.29
N GLU A 147 27.68 5.01 -9.89
CA GLU A 147 26.48 5.62 -9.29
C GLU A 147 26.77 6.18 -7.89
N GLU A 148 27.52 5.48 -7.04
CA GLU A 148 27.99 6.02 -5.75
C GLU A 148 28.77 7.33 -5.93
N ARG A 149 29.69 7.37 -6.91
CA ARG A 149 30.41 8.59 -7.31
C ARG A 149 29.43 9.69 -7.72
N ARG A 150 28.44 9.38 -8.55
CA ARG A 150 27.42 10.33 -9.01
C ARG A 150 26.65 10.91 -7.83
N GLN A 151 26.17 10.07 -6.93
CA GLN A 151 25.40 10.48 -5.75
C GLN A 151 26.17 11.46 -4.88
N ILE A 152 27.47 11.26 -4.69
CA ILE A 152 28.32 12.21 -3.95
C ILE A 152 28.48 13.52 -4.73
N VAL A 153 28.72 13.45 -6.04
CA VAL A 153 28.89 14.65 -6.89
C VAL A 153 27.64 15.52 -6.89
N ILE A 154 26.44 14.94 -7.03
CA ILE A 154 25.18 15.69 -7.14
C ILE A 154 24.66 16.22 -5.80
N ARG A 155 25.30 15.88 -4.66
CA ARG A 155 24.94 16.47 -3.36
C ARG A 155 24.95 18.00 -3.48
N PRO A 156 23.92 18.71 -3.00
CA PRO A 156 23.83 20.18 -3.08
C PRO A 156 25.09 20.92 -2.61
N GLU A 157 25.78 20.41 -1.60
CA GLU A 157 27.02 20.97 -1.05
C GLU A 157 28.18 20.96 -2.05
N ASN A 158 28.22 19.94 -2.92
CA ASN A 158 29.31 19.71 -3.86
C ASN A 158 29.02 20.34 -5.23
N ILE A 159 27.80 20.18 -5.76
CA ILE A 159 27.46 20.59 -7.12
C ILE A 159 27.07 22.07 -7.25
N ALA A 160 26.46 22.67 -6.21
CA ALA A 160 25.89 24.01 -6.30
C ALA A 160 26.88 25.11 -6.78
N PRO A 161 28.16 25.13 -6.36
CA PRO A 161 29.13 26.12 -6.87
C PRO A 161 29.39 26.03 -8.39
N TYR A 162 29.10 24.87 -9.00
CA TYR A 162 29.38 24.58 -10.40
C TYR A 162 28.17 24.78 -11.32
N LEU A 163 26.97 24.90 -10.74
CA LEU A 163 25.69 25.18 -11.40
C LEU A 163 25.56 26.64 -11.87
N ASN A 164 26.50 27.06 -12.71
CA ASN A 164 26.53 28.40 -13.29
C ASN A 164 25.77 28.44 -14.63
N PRO A 165 25.08 29.55 -14.97
CA PRO A 165 24.44 29.71 -16.27
C PRO A 165 25.41 29.44 -17.44
N GLY A 166 24.95 28.68 -18.43
CA GLY A 166 25.74 28.20 -19.56
C GLY A 166 26.50 26.90 -19.32
N ARG A 167 26.49 26.34 -18.10
CA ARG A 167 27.08 25.00 -17.84
C ARG A 167 26.29 23.92 -18.58
N LEU A 168 26.95 22.92 -19.16
CA LEU A 168 26.24 21.78 -19.74
C LEU A 168 26.01 20.72 -18.67
N VAL A 169 24.80 20.15 -18.68
CA VAL A 169 24.39 19.06 -17.80
C VAL A 169 23.79 17.94 -18.64
N TYR A 170 24.16 16.70 -18.35
CA TYR A 170 23.57 15.53 -18.98
C TYR A 170 22.40 15.06 -18.13
N MET A 171 21.21 14.96 -18.71
CA MET A 171 19.98 14.65 -18.00
C MET A 171 19.44 13.29 -18.44
N LYS A 172 18.98 12.50 -17.46
CA LYS A 172 18.28 11.24 -17.68
C LYS A 172 17.16 11.13 -16.66
N ASP A 173 15.98 10.74 -17.13
CA ASP A 173 14.78 10.59 -16.33
C ASP A 173 14.19 9.18 -16.52
N GLY A 174 14.47 8.29 -15.57
CA GLY A 174 14.19 6.86 -15.70
C GLY A 174 14.84 6.27 -16.95
N GLU A 175 14.03 5.74 -17.86
CA GLU A 175 14.48 5.24 -19.17
C GLU A 175 14.64 6.33 -20.23
N THR A 176 14.12 7.53 -19.98
CA THR A 176 14.14 8.64 -20.93
C THR A 176 15.47 9.37 -20.88
N GLU A 177 16.26 9.23 -21.95
CA GLU A 177 17.55 9.91 -22.08
C GLU A 177 17.39 11.25 -22.81
N TRP A 178 17.47 12.34 -22.06
CA TRP A 178 17.43 13.71 -22.59
C TRP A 178 18.76 14.15 -23.20
N GLY A 179 19.85 13.59 -22.68
CA GLY A 179 21.21 13.90 -23.08
C GLY A 179 21.71 15.25 -22.54
N TRP A 180 22.70 15.84 -23.24
CA TRP A 180 23.27 17.13 -22.85
C TRP A 180 22.32 18.32 -23.12
N GLY A 181 22.07 19.11 -22.09
CA GLY A 181 21.39 20.41 -22.11
C GLY A 181 22.26 21.54 -21.56
N ILE A 182 21.78 22.79 -21.69
CA ILE A 182 22.46 24.00 -21.19
C ILE A 182 21.70 24.53 -19.96
N LEU A 183 22.37 24.62 -18.82
CA LEU A 183 21.81 25.19 -17.61
C LEU A 183 21.55 26.70 -17.79
N VAL A 184 20.31 27.12 -17.59
CA VAL A 184 19.90 28.53 -17.65
C VAL A 184 19.98 29.16 -16.26
N ALA A 185 19.36 28.50 -15.28
CA ALA A 185 19.35 28.96 -13.89
C ALA A 185 19.21 27.75 -12.95
N ALA A 186 19.70 27.90 -11.72
CA ALA A 186 19.51 26.95 -10.64
C ALA A 186 18.92 27.69 -9.45
N SER A 187 17.83 27.16 -8.88
CA SER A 187 17.11 27.79 -7.77
C SER A 187 16.68 26.74 -6.75
N ARG A 188 16.56 27.15 -5.47
CA ARG A 188 15.94 26.33 -4.44
C ARG A 188 14.47 26.72 -4.34
N LYS A 189 13.56 25.77 -4.55
CA LYS A 189 12.12 25.98 -4.43
C LYS A 189 11.55 25.07 -3.36
N ARG A 190 10.60 25.57 -2.55
CA ARG A 190 9.76 24.71 -1.71
C ARG A 190 8.61 24.21 -2.57
N LEU A 191 8.36 22.91 -2.54
CA LEU A 191 7.18 22.33 -3.18
C LEU A 191 5.97 22.78 -2.34
N THR A 192 5.18 23.71 -2.87
CA THR A 192 3.92 24.13 -2.24
C THR A 192 2.76 23.54 -3.04
N GLY A 193 2.05 22.59 -2.43
CA GLY A 193 0.61 22.32 -2.58
C GLY A 193 0.04 21.85 -3.93
N ASP A 194 0.42 22.46 -5.06
CA ASP A 194 -0.30 22.31 -6.34
C ASP A 194 0.46 21.52 -7.42
N ASP A 195 1.76 21.27 -7.25
CA ASP A 195 2.59 20.48 -8.18
C ASP A 195 2.84 19.06 -7.63
N GLN A 196 1.77 18.29 -7.39
CA GLN A 196 1.87 16.90 -6.93
C GLN A 196 2.21 15.95 -8.09
N VAL A 197 3.50 15.72 -8.33
CA VAL A 197 3.97 14.47 -9.01
C VAL A 197 5.31 13.98 -8.44
N LEU A 198 5.63 14.22 -7.17
CA LEU A 198 6.73 13.51 -6.48
C LEU A 198 6.40 13.41 -4.99
N GLU A 199 5.88 12.25 -4.58
CA GLU A 199 5.76 11.89 -3.17
C GLU A 199 7.16 11.79 -2.55
N GLY A 200 7.48 12.73 -1.66
CA GLY A 200 8.60 12.66 -0.74
C GLY A 200 8.17 13.30 0.58
N GLU A 201 8.38 12.60 1.68
CA GLU A 201 7.89 12.96 3.02
C GLU A 201 8.53 14.22 3.64
N ASP A 202 9.46 14.90 2.96
CA ASP A 202 10.20 16.02 3.52
C ASP A 202 9.87 17.36 2.86
N ASN A 203 9.38 18.28 3.68
CA ASN A 203 9.06 19.68 3.39
C ASN A 203 10.33 20.54 3.13
N GLU A 204 11.40 19.92 2.63
CA GLU A 204 12.70 20.55 2.39
C GLU A 204 12.76 21.22 1.00
N PRO A 205 13.40 22.41 0.89
CA PRO A 205 13.54 23.07 -0.39
C PRO A 205 14.43 22.28 -1.35
N GLN A 206 13.85 21.77 -2.44
CA GLN A 206 14.58 21.03 -3.46
C GLN A 206 15.22 21.97 -4.50
N TRP A 207 16.35 21.54 -5.06
CA TRP A 207 16.99 22.26 -6.16
C TRP A 207 16.27 21.98 -7.48
N VAL A 208 15.79 23.05 -8.10
CA VAL A 208 15.17 23.05 -9.43
C VAL A 208 16.11 23.75 -10.41
N LEU A 209 16.47 23.03 -11.47
CA LEU A 209 17.35 23.47 -12.54
C LEU A 209 16.50 23.84 -13.76
N ASP A 210 16.55 25.10 -14.18
CA ASP A 210 16.03 25.50 -15.48
C ASP A 210 17.06 25.10 -16.53
N VAL A 211 16.80 24.02 -17.27
CA VAL A 211 17.72 23.47 -18.28
C VAL A 211 17.12 23.62 -19.66
N PHE A 212 17.88 24.21 -20.58
CA PHE A 212 17.57 24.20 -22.00
C PHE A 212 17.85 22.81 -22.58
N LEU A 213 16.80 22.15 -23.07
CA LEU A 213 16.83 20.82 -23.65
C LEU A 213 16.23 20.84 -25.06
N PRO A 214 16.79 20.09 -26.03
CA PRO A 214 16.11 19.79 -27.28
C PRO A 214 14.88 18.93 -27.01
N CYS A 215 13.75 19.28 -27.62
CA CYS A 215 12.48 18.58 -27.53
C CYS A 215 11.94 18.23 -28.92
N GLU A 216 11.05 17.25 -28.98
CA GLU A 216 10.26 16.96 -30.17
C GLU A 216 9.28 18.12 -30.49
N PRO A 217 9.13 18.53 -31.77
CA PRO A 217 8.24 19.63 -32.14
C PRO A 217 6.80 19.47 -31.66
N GLY A 218 6.23 20.51 -31.07
CA GLY A 218 4.84 20.51 -30.57
C GLY A 218 4.57 19.59 -29.36
N SER A 219 5.60 18.96 -28.78
CA SER A 219 5.46 18.17 -27.53
C SER A 219 5.17 19.05 -26.32
N PHE A 220 5.71 20.27 -26.30
CA PHE A 220 5.49 21.23 -25.23
C PHE A 220 4.05 21.76 -25.16
N ASP A 221 3.41 22.02 -26.30
CA ASP A 221 2.02 22.50 -26.36
C ASP A 221 1.03 21.44 -25.85
N LYS A 222 1.41 20.17 -25.93
CA LYS A 222 0.67 19.03 -25.35
C LYS A 222 0.96 18.83 -23.85
N GLN A 223 1.74 19.72 -23.23
CA GLN A 223 2.24 19.62 -21.86
C GLN A 223 2.99 18.31 -21.56
N ARG A 224 3.54 17.66 -22.59
CA ARG A 224 4.24 16.37 -22.46
C ARG A 224 5.55 16.45 -23.26
N PRO A 225 6.54 17.21 -22.79
CA PRO A 225 7.79 17.41 -23.51
C PRO A 225 8.55 16.08 -23.61
N LEU A 226 9.01 15.75 -24.82
CA LEU A 226 9.73 14.50 -25.11
C LEU A 226 11.08 14.81 -25.76
N PRO A 227 12.12 13.98 -25.54
CA PRO A 227 13.38 14.12 -26.25
C PRO A 227 13.20 13.84 -27.76
N PRO A 228 14.02 14.46 -28.63
CA PRO A 228 13.85 14.34 -30.07
C PRO A 228 14.26 12.96 -30.61
N THR A 229 13.41 12.35 -31.44
CA THR A 229 13.61 11.01 -32.04
C THR A 229 14.12 11.03 -33.49
N GLY A 230 14.25 12.22 -34.10
CA GLY A 230 14.80 12.36 -35.47
C GLY A 230 14.27 13.53 -36.28
N ALA A 231 13.13 14.12 -35.89
CA ALA A 231 12.65 15.39 -36.45
C ALA A 231 13.55 16.57 -36.04
N LYS A 232 13.46 17.70 -36.77
CA LYS A 232 14.20 18.92 -36.45
C LYS A 232 13.77 19.39 -35.04
N PRO A 233 14.66 19.36 -34.03
CA PRO A 233 14.25 19.58 -32.65
C PRO A 233 13.87 21.05 -32.40
N GLU A 234 12.94 21.26 -31.49
CA GLU A 234 12.63 22.56 -30.91
C GLU A 234 13.30 22.66 -29.54
N GLY A 235 13.95 23.79 -29.25
CA GLY A 235 14.63 23.96 -27.97
C GLY A 235 13.71 24.55 -26.92
N GLN A 236 13.62 23.95 -25.74
CA GLN A 236 12.78 24.43 -24.64
C GLN A 236 13.54 24.49 -23.32
N VAL A 237 13.20 25.47 -22.46
CA VAL A 237 13.71 25.54 -21.09
C VAL A 237 12.72 24.81 -20.17
N LEU A 238 13.17 23.72 -19.56
CA LEU A 238 12.36 22.88 -18.68
C LEU A 238 12.89 22.95 -17.24
N PRO A 239 12.00 23.04 -16.23
CA PRO A 239 12.39 22.87 -14.84
C PRO A 239 12.64 21.38 -14.56
N MET A 240 13.87 21.04 -14.17
CA MET A 240 14.31 19.68 -13.91
C MET A 240 14.82 19.56 -12.48
N ALA A 241 14.51 18.45 -11.81
CA ALA A 241 15.02 18.17 -10.47
C ALA A 241 16.52 17.82 -10.51
N LEU A 242 17.28 18.24 -9.50
CA LEU A 242 18.71 17.96 -9.38
C LEU A 242 19.10 16.46 -9.48
N PRO A 243 18.33 15.50 -8.94
CA PRO A 243 18.64 14.07 -9.04
C PRO A 243 18.70 13.51 -10.47
N LEU A 244 18.10 14.20 -11.44
CA LEU A 244 18.08 13.81 -12.85
C LEU A 244 19.41 14.11 -13.58
N VAL A 245 20.34 14.82 -12.93
CA VAL A 245 21.66 15.13 -13.47
C VAL A 245 22.56 13.88 -13.41
N MET A 246 23.02 13.43 -14.57
CA MET A 246 23.97 12.32 -14.68
C MET A 246 25.42 12.78 -14.76
N LYS A 247 25.67 13.88 -15.48
CA LYS A 247 27.03 14.39 -15.75
C LYS A 247 27.03 15.92 -15.80
N ILE A 248 28.16 16.54 -15.49
CA ILE A 248 28.35 17.99 -15.53
C ILE A 248 29.63 18.33 -16.31
N SER A 249 29.55 19.31 -17.22
CA SER A 249 30.67 19.63 -18.11
C SER A 249 31.71 20.56 -17.50
N LYS A 250 32.97 20.38 -17.90
CA LYS A 250 34.07 21.32 -17.61
C LYS A 250 33.88 22.68 -18.30
N ILE A 251 33.33 22.67 -19.52
CA ILE A 251 33.10 23.87 -20.32
C ILE A 251 31.77 24.56 -19.98
N ARG A 252 31.64 25.81 -20.41
CA ARG A 252 30.40 26.60 -20.39
C ARG A 252 30.14 27.16 -21.78
N SER A 253 28.88 27.21 -22.19
CA SER A 253 28.44 27.95 -23.37
C SER A 253 28.25 29.43 -23.04
N ASN A 254 28.44 30.29 -24.04
CA ASN A 254 28.01 31.68 -23.94
C ASN A 254 26.49 31.74 -23.90
N MET A 255 25.94 32.49 -22.94
CA MET A 255 24.50 32.72 -22.84
C MET A 255 24.08 33.87 -23.74
N PRO A 256 22.90 33.80 -24.39
CA PRO A 256 22.37 34.89 -25.18
C PRO A 256 22.09 36.12 -24.30
N THR A 257 22.20 37.32 -24.88
CA THR A 257 21.88 38.58 -24.21
C THR A 257 20.36 38.77 -24.18
N GLY A 258 19.74 38.65 -23.00
CA GLY A 258 18.29 38.80 -22.82
C GLY A 258 17.66 37.62 -22.10
N ASP A 259 16.33 37.48 -22.18
CA ASP A 259 15.62 36.34 -21.60
C ASP A 259 15.97 35.05 -22.36
N ALA A 260 16.50 34.06 -21.65
CA ALA A 260 16.83 32.75 -22.19
C ALA A 260 15.59 31.97 -22.64
N ARG A 261 14.39 32.39 -22.21
CA ARG A 261 13.11 31.79 -22.63
C ARG A 261 12.53 32.41 -23.90
N SER A 262 13.11 33.45 -24.50
CA SER A 262 12.62 34.00 -25.77
C SER A 262 12.89 33.04 -26.95
N GLU A 263 12.09 33.13 -28.03
CA GLU A 263 12.29 32.27 -29.20
C GLU A 263 13.68 32.43 -29.83
N ASP A 264 14.17 33.67 -29.94
CA ASP A 264 15.48 33.96 -30.52
C ASP A 264 16.62 33.38 -29.68
N SER A 265 16.52 33.49 -28.35
CA SER A 265 17.47 32.86 -27.41
C SER A 265 17.45 31.34 -27.51
N ARG A 266 16.27 30.71 -27.59
CA ARG A 266 16.13 29.25 -27.75
C ARG A 266 16.77 28.76 -29.05
N ARG A 267 16.58 29.47 -30.17
CA ARG A 267 17.23 29.16 -31.45
C ARG A 267 18.76 29.29 -31.37
N ALA A 268 19.27 30.32 -30.69
CA ALA A 268 20.69 30.51 -30.48
C ALA A 268 21.32 29.41 -29.59
N LEU A 269 20.64 29.03 -28.51
CA LEU A 269 21.07 27.95 -27.61
C LEU A 269 21.07 26.60 -28.32
N LEU A 270 20.06 26.30 -29.14
CA LEU A 270 20.00 25.08 -29.95
C LEU A 270 21.18 24.98 -30.91
N LYS A 271 21.49 26.09 -31.60
CA LYS A 271 22.64 26.16 -32.52
C LYS A 271 23.96 25.98 -31.78
N THR A 272 24.09 26.58 -30.60
CA THR A 272 25.29 26.48 -29.75
C THR A 272 25.51 25.05 -29.28
N LEU A 273 24.45 24.38 -28.80
CA LEU A 273 24.49 22.98 -28.37
C LEU A 273 24.87 22.05 -29.53
N ALA A 274 24.31 22.27 -30.72
CA ALA A 274 24.68 21.50 -31.92
C ALA A 274 26.14 21.73 -32.33
N GLN A 275 26.64 22.96 -32.25
CA GLN A 275 28.05 23.29 -32.52
C GLN A 275 29.00 22.62 -31.52
N ILE A 276 28.65 22.60 -30.24
CA ILE A 276 29.42 21.92 -29.20
C ILE A 276 29.44 20.42 -29.48
N LYS A 277 28.28 19.78 -29.70
CA LYS A 277 28.21 18.34 -29.99
C LYS A 277 28.99 17.95 -31.26
N GLY A 278 29.03 18.82 -32.27
CA GLY A 278 29.75 18.60 -33.54
C GLY A 278 31.22 19.02 -33.57
N HIS A 279 31.78 19.54 -32.48
CA HIS A 279 33.13 20.09 -32.48
C HIS A 279 34.20 18.99 -32.55
N LYS A 280 35.25 19.20 -33.37
CA LYS A 280 36.33 18.21 -33.59
C LYS A 280 37.03 17.74 -32.31
N ASN A 281 37.16 18.64 -31.32
CA ASN A 281 37.80 18.33 -30.03
C ASN A 281 36.92 17.51 -29.07
N PHE A 282 35.63 17.32 -29.38
CA PHE A 282 34.69 16.57 -28.52
C PHE A 282 34.24 15.26 -29.18
N LYS A 283 35.03 14.73 -30.13
CA LYS A 283 34.79 13.42 -30.77
C LYS A 283 34.72 12.26 -29.77
N SER A 284 35.47 12.34 -28.67
CA SER A 284 35.46 11.35 -27.58
C SER A 284 34.42 11.66 -26.48
N GLY A 285 33.60 12.70 -26.65
CA GLY A 285 32.63 13.18 -25.66
C GLY A 285 32.96 14.57 -25.12
N ILE A 286 31.98 15.18 -24.45
CA ILE A 286 32.14 16.47 -23.78
C ILE A 286 32.90 16.24 -22.46
N PRO A 287 34.01 16.96 -22.18
CA PRO A 287 34.79 16.77 -20.95
C PRO A 287 33.96 17.04 -19.69
N GLU A 288 33.97 16.09 -18.77
CA GLU A 288 33.28 16.14 -17.47
C GLU A 288 34.16 16.85 -16.43
N LEU A 289 33.54 17.47 -15.41
CA LEU A 289 34.29 18.01 -14.27
C LEU A 289 34.84 16.88 -13.40
N GLU A 290 36.11 16.96 -13.03
CA GLU A 290 36.72 15.98 -12.14
C GLU A 290 36.35 16.24 -10.66
N PRO A 291 35.82 15.25 -9.92
CA PRO A 291 35.36 15.44 -8.54
C PRO A 291 36.44 15.94 -7.57
N VAL A 292 37.68 15.46 -7.68
CA VAL A 292 38.76 15.81 -6.75
C VAL A 292 39.59 16.98 -7.28
N GLY A 293 40.15 16.85 -8.49
CA GLY A 293 41.07 17.83 -9.06
C GLY A 293 40.41 19.18 -9.39
N GLU A 294 39.12 19.20 -9.71
CA GLU A 294 38.42 20.41 -10.18
C GLU A 294 37.27 20.83 -9.25
N MET A 295 36.51 19.85 -8.73
CA MET A 295 35.42 20.13 -7.78
C MET A 295 35.88 20.28 -6.32
N ASN A 296 37.15 19.97 -6.02
CA ASN A 296 37.72 20.02 -4.67
C ASN A 296 36.91 19.21 -3.62
N ILE A 297 36.28 18.10 -4.03
CA ILE A 297 35.55 17.21 -3.11
C ILE A 297 36.57 16.39 -2.32
N LYS A 298 36.87 16.82 -1.09
CA LYS A 298 37.85 16.19 -0.19
C LYS A 298 37.22 15.20 0.80
N SER A 299 36.12 14.55 0.42
CA SER A 299 35.53 13.52 1.30
C SER A 299 36.34 12.22 1.21
N GLU A 300 36.55 11.59 2.36
CA GLU A 300 37.17 10.26 2.44
C GLU A 300 36.38 9.25 1.58
N GLU A 301 35.04 9.34 1.62
CA GLU A 301 34.12 8.59 0.77
C GLU A 301 34.47 8.68 -0.73
N MET A 302 34.70 9.88 -1.26
CA MET A 302 35.02 10.09 -2.68
C MET A 302 36.37 9.46 -3.05
N THR A 303 37.39 9.60 -2.19
CA THR A 303 38.71 9.04 -2.46
C THR A 303 38.69 7.51 -2.49
N VAL A 304 37.93 6.88 -1.59
CA VAL A 304 37.74 5.41 -1.57
C VAL A 304 37.01 4.94 -2.83
N VAL A 305 35.94 5.64 -3.23
CA VAL A 305 35.18 5.31 -4.45
C VAL A 305 36.06 5.42 -5.70
N LEU A 306 36.86 6.49 -5.83
CA LEU A 306 37.74 6.67 -6.99
C LEU A 306 38.89 5.65 -7.04
N ALA A 307 39.49 5.32 -5.90
CA ALA A 307 40.50 4.26 -5.83
C ALA A 307 39.91 2.91 -6.24
N SER A 308 38.72 2.58 -5.72
CA SER A 308 37.99 1.37 -6.09
C SER A 308 37.63 1.33 -7.58
N LEU A 309 37.20 2.45 -8.17
CA LEU A 309 36.92 2.54 -9.61
C LEU A 309 38.18 2.29 -10.43
N ALA A 310 39.32 2.90 -10.08
CA ALA A 310 40.58 2.71 -10.78
C ALA A 310 41.07 1.23 -10.70
N ASP A 311 40.96 0.61 -9.53
CA ASP A 311 41.30 -0.79 -9.32
C ASP A 311 40.38 -1.73 -10.13
N LEU A 312 39.08 -1.45 -10.16
CA LEU A 312 38.10 -2.23 -10.94
C LEU A 312 38.30 -2.07 -12.45
N GLU A 313 38.59 -0.85 -12.94
CA GLU A 313 38.91 -0.59 -14.34
C GLU A 313 40.20 -1.32 -14.77
N LYS A 314 41.19 -1.39 -13.86
CA LYS A 314 42.41 -2.18 -14.08
C LYS A 314 42.09 -3.67 -14.18
N LYS A 315 41.34 -4.22 -13.22
CA LYS A 315 40.92 -5.62 -13.23
C LYS A 315 40.09 -5.97 -14.46
N GLN A 316 39.23 -5.06 -14.92
CA GLN A 316 38.43 -5.24 -16.13
C GLN A 316 39.33 -5.39 -17.37
N LYS A 317 40.40 -4.58 -17.48
CA LYS A 317 41.37 -4.66 -18.58
C LYS A 317 42.31 -5.87 -18.50
N GLU A 318 42.57 -6.36 -17.29
CA GLU A 318 43.37 -7.59 -17.05
C GLU A 318 42.58 -8.87 -17.34
N ASN A 319 41.24 -8.80 -17.43
CA ASN A 319 40.40 -9.93 -17.75
C ASN A 319 40.68 -10.45 -19.17
N GLN A 320 40.81 -11.76 -19.33
CA GLN A 320 41.23 -12.40 -20.58
C GLN A 320 40.19 -12.29 -21.71
N PHE A 321 38.92 -12.02 -21.38
CA PHE A 321 37.85 -11.77 -22.35
C PHE A 321 37.77 -10.29 -22.80
N TYR A 322 38.54 -9.39 -22.16
CA TYR A 322 38.55 -7.98 -22.52
C TYR A 322 39.11 -7.78 -23.94
N GLY A 323 38.34 -7.08 -24.78
CA GLY A 323 38.74 -6.79 -26.16
C GLY A 323 38.56 -7.93 -27.17
N GLN A 324 37.92 -9.05 -26.77
CA GLN A 324 37.53 -10.12 -27.68
C GLN A 324 36.30 -9.74 -28.52
N ASP A 325 36.24 -10.21 -29.76
CA ASP A 325 35.18 -9.84 -30.72
C ASP A 325 33.77 -10.23 -30.25
N LYS A 326 33.63 -11.35 -29.52
CA LYS A 326 32.34 -11.88 -29.03
C LYS A 326 32.00 -11.50 -27.58
N LEU A 327 32.79 -10.63 -26.94
CA LEU A 327 32.59 -10.25 -25.54
C LEU A 327 31.15 -9.81 -25.22
N ASP A 328 30.55 -9.01 -26.11
CA ASP A 328 29.19 -8.49 -25.92
C ASP A 328 28.12 -9.60 -25.96
N ASP A 329 28.28 -10.60 -26.83
CA ASP A 329 27.35 -11.74 -26.93
C ASP A 329 27.43 -12.63 -25.70
N TYR A 330 28.65 -12.95 -25.25
CA TYR A 330 28.88 -13.70 -24.01
C TYR A 330 28.38 -12.93 -22.78
N TYR A 331 28.59 -11.62 -22.73
CA TYR A 331 28.11 -10.78 -21.64
C TYR A 331 26.58 -10.76 -21.58
N LYS A 332 25.90 -10.56 -22.72
CA LYS A 332 24.43 -10.60 -22.81
C LYS A 332 23.87 -11.97 -22.43
N CYS A 333 24.52 -13.05 -22.86
CA CYS A 333 24.13 -14.41 -22.51
C CYS A 333 24.26 -14.66 -21.00
N PHE A 334 25.40 -14.28 -20.42
CA PHE A 334 25.63 -14.41 -18.98
C PHE A 334 24.69 -13.52 -18.16
N GLU A 335 24.44 -12.29 -18.60
CA GLU A 335 23.47 -11.40 -17.96
C GLU A 335 22.07 -12.03 -17.95
N LYS A 336 21.63 -12.64 -19.06
CA LYS A 336 20.36 -13.36 -19.12
C LYS A 336 20.35 -14.55 -18.15
N LYS A 337 21.44 -15.32 -18.06
CA LYS A 337 21.61 -16.44 -17.12
C LYS A 337 21.45 -15.98 -15.67
N VAL A 338 22.13 -14.91 -15.27
CA VAL A 338 22.06 -14.34 -13.91
C VAL A 338 20.65 -13.85 -13.61
N LYS A 339 20.00 -13.15 -14.55
CA LYS A 339 18.60 -12.67 -14.40
C LYS A 339 17.63 -13.83 -14.19
N LEU A 340 17.70 -14.87 -15.03
CA LEU A 340 16.86 -16.07 -14.90
C LEU A 340 17.11 -16.80 -13.58
N HIS A 341 18.38 -16.96 -13.17
CA HIS A 341 18.71 -17.60 -11.90
C HIS A 341 18.14 -16.82 -10.71
N GLY A 342 18.22 -15.48 -10.75
CA GLY A 342 17.60 -14.61 -9.75
C GLY A 342 16.07 -14.76 -9.71
N GLN A 343 15.42 -14.82 -10.88
CA GLN A 343 13.97 -15.05 -10.97
C GLN A 343 13.58 -16.42 -10.41
N VAL A 344 14.31 -17.49 -10.75
CA VAL A 344 14.06 -18.84 -10.21
C VAL A 344 14.23 -18.86 -8.70
N SER A 345 15.30 -18.26 -8.17
CA SER A 345 15.52 -18.18 -6.72
C SER A 345 14.41 -17.41 -6.00
N GLU A 346 13.88 -16.35 -6.62
CA GLU A 346 12.79 -15.57 -6.04
C GLU A 346 11.46 -16.34 -6.08
N LEU A 347 11.14 -17.00 -7.19
CA LEU A 347 9.98 -17.89 -7.30
C LEU A 347 10.06 -19.03 -6.28
N ASP A 348 11.26 -19.57 -6.01
CA ASP A 348 11.46 -20.59 -4.98
C ASP A 348 11.12 -20.10 -3.57
N LYS A 349 11.48 -18.86 -3.24
CA LYS A 349 11.09 -18.24 -1.97
C LYS A 349 9.57 -18.10 -1.90
N GLN A 350 8.93 -17.63 -2.97
CA GLN A 350 7.47 -17.47 -3.04
C GLN A 350 6.73 -18.80 -2.90
N ILE A 351 7.22 -19.87 -3.54
CA ILE A 351 6.65 -21.23 -3.41
C ILE A 351 6.81 -21.73 -1.98
N ASN A 352 7.97 -21.55 -1.36
CA ASN A 352 8.20 -21.97 0.03
C ASN A 352 7.31 -21.21 1.02
N GLN A 353 7.09 -19.91 0.84
CA GLN A 353 6.12 -19.13 1.62
C GLN A 353 4.68 -19.58 1.36
N SER A 354 4.39 -20.05 0.15
CA SER A 354 3.07 -20.52 -0.23
C SER A 354 2.66 -21.84 0.42
N LYS A 355 3.62 -22.67 0.85
CA LYS A 355 3.37 -23.96 1.53
C LYS A 355 2.71 -23.82 2.90
N PHE A 356 2.87 -22.68 3.57
CA PHE A 356 2.29 -22.48 4.90
C PHE A 356 0.78 -22.26 4.79
N MET A 357 0.02 -22.90 5.69
CA MET A 357 -1.41 -22.63 5.81
C MET A 357 -1.65 -21.16 6.16
N VAL A 358 -2.60 -20.54 5.48
CA VAL A 358 -2.98 -19.14 5.75
C VAL A 358 -3.52 -19.03 7.17
N MET A 359 -3.23 -17.92 7.85
CA MET A 359 -3.75 -17.59 9.18
C MET A 359 -3.37 -18.58 10.29
N SER A 360 -2.37 -19.45 10.07
CA SER A 360 -1.96 -20.44 11.09
C SER A 360 -1.32 -19.78 12.33
N ASP A 361 -0.65 -18.65 12.15
CA ASP A 361 -0.11 -17.85 13.25
C ASP A 361 -1.22 -17.11 14.01
N ASP A 362 -2.18 -16.53 13.28
CA ASP A 362 -3.36 -15.88 13.86
C ASP A 362 -4.19 -16.87 14.67
N LEU A 363 -4.47 -18.06 14.13
CA LEU A 363 -5.18 -19.12 14.84
C LEU A 363 -4.48 -19.48 16.16
N ARG A 364 -3.15 -19.63 16.13
CA ARG A 364 -2.35 -19.91 17.32
C ARG A 364 -2.40 -18.75 18.31
N ALA A 365 -2.35 -17.51 17.86
CA ALA A 365 -2.47 -16.31 18.69
C ALA A 365 -3.84 -16.19 19.35
N MET A 366 -4.92 -16.35 18.57
CA MET A 366 -6.29 -16.32 19.08
C MET A 366 -6.55 -17.45 20.09
N LYS A 367 -6.05 -18.68 19.85
CA LYS A 367 -6.10 -19.78 20.82
C LYS A 367 -5.36 -19.45 22.13
N ARG A 368 -4.30 -18.62 22.10
CA ARG A 368 -3.62 -18.16 23.33
C ARG A 368 -4.44 -17.10 24.08
N VAL A 369 -5.07 -16.16 23.37
CA VAL A 369 -5.98 -15.17 23.96
C VAL A 369 -7.13 -15.87 24.68
N LEU A 370 -7.80 -16.82 24.02
CA LEU A 370 -8.90 -17.60 24.61
C LEU A 370 -8.47 -18.38 25.87
N ARG A 371 -7.23 -18.89 25.90
CA ARG A 371 -6.66 -19.54 27.09
C ARG A 371 -6.37 -18.55 28.20
N ARG A 372 -5.84 -17.37 27.88
CA ARG A 372 -5.47 -16.34 28.85
C ARG A 372 -6.69 -15.73 29.54
N LEU A 373 -7.81 -15.64 28.84
CA LEU A 373 -9.09 -15.11 29.36
C LEU A 373 -10.03 -16.21 29.92
N ASP A 374 -9.57 -17.46 30.00
CA ASP A 374 -10.34 -18.62 30.51
C ASP A 374 -11.62 -18.95 29.71
N PHE A 375 -11.64 -18.66 28.41
CA PHE A 375 -12.69 -19.11 27.49
C PHE A 375 -12.52 -20.59 27.13
N ILE A 376 -11.27 -21.03 27.05
CA ILE A 376 -10.88 -22.43 26.87
C ILE A 376 -9.78 -22.79 27.88
N ASP A 377 -9.67 -24.06 28.26
CA ASP A 377 -8.59 -24.51 29.13
C ASP A 377 -7.28 -24.80 28.37
N LYS A 378 -6.27 -25.28 29.09
CA LYS A 378 -4.96 -25.67 28.56
C LYS A 378 -5.04 -26.77 27.48
N ASP A 379 -6.05 -27.63 27.54
CA ASP A 379 -6.26 -28.76 26.65
C ASP A 379 -7.16 -28.36 25.45
N GLY A 380 -7.64 -27.12 25.42
CA GLY A 380 -8.46 -26.55 24.35
C GLY A 380 -9.96 -26.78 24.53
N VAL A 381 -10.39 -27.24 25.70
CA VAL A 381 -11.81 -27.52 26.00
C VAL A 381 -12.52 -26.23 26.39
N VAL A 382 -13.68 -25.99 25.77
CA VAL A 382 -14.49 -24.79 25.97
C VAL A 382 -15.08 -24.73 27.38
N GLN A 383 -14.79 -23.63 28.09
CA GLN A 383 -15.25 -23.34 29.46
C GLN A 383 -16.58 -22.57 29.47
N MET A 384 -17.07 -22.20 30.66
CA MET A 384 -18.35 -21.48 30.81
C MET A 384 -18.37 -20.14 30.07
N LYS A 385 -17.28 -19.36 30.13
CA LYS A 385 -17.10 -18.13 29.34
C LYS A 385 -17.22 -18.40 27.84
N GLY A 386 -16.52 -19.42 27.35
CA GLY A 386 -16.62 -19.84 25.95
C GLY A 386 -18.02 -20.25 25.52
N ARG A 387 -18.76 -20.98 26.37
CA ARG A 387 -20.15 -21.36 26.09
C ARG A 387 -21.08 -20.15 25.97
N MET A 388 -20.86 -19.12 26.79
CA MET A 388 -21.60 -17.86 26.69
C MET A 388 -21.28 -17.15 25.36
N ALA A 389 -19.99 -16.99 25.03
CA ALA A 389 -19.57 -16.32 23.81
C ALA A 389 -20.06 -16.99 22.52
N CYS A 390 -20.22 -18.31 22.51
CA CYS A 390 -20.78 -19.03 21.35
C CYS A 390 -22.16 -18.54 20.93
N GLU A 391 -22.96 -18.04 21.88
CA GLU A 391 -24.34 -17.59 21.65
C GLU A 391 -24.43 -16.11 21.23
N LEU A 392 -23.31 -15.38 21.29
CA LEU A 392 -23.23 -13.95 20.98
C LEU A 392 -22.71 -13.76 19.56
N THR A 393 -23.50 -13.08 18.72
CA THR A 393 -23.14 -12.76 17.33
C THR A 393 -23.39 -11.29 16.98
N SER A 394 -24.23 -10.59 17.74
CA SER A 394 -24.62 -9.21 17.47
C SER A 394 -23.61 -8.14 17.93
N ALA A 395 -22.63 -8.50 18.78
CA ALA A 395 -21.59 -7.63 19.33
C ALA A 395 -20.30 -8.42 19.61
N ASP A 396 -19.24 -7.73 20.06
CA ASP A 396 -17.97 -8.37 20.45
C ASP A 396 -18.19 -9.40 21.57
N GLU A 397 -18.06 -10.67 21.19
CA GLU A 397 -18.34 -11.84 22.01
C GLU A 397 -17.39 -12.00 23.20
N ILE A 398 -16.14 -11.55 23.08
CA ILE A 398 -15.14 -11.65 24.14
C ILE A 398 -15.42 -10.58 25.19
N LEU A 399 -15.53 -9.33 24.74
CA LEU A 399 -15.77 -8.20 25.63
C LEU A 399 -17.11 -8.34 26.36
N MET A 400 -18.16 -8.72 25.65
CA MET A 400 -19.48 -8.87 26.23
C MET A 400 -19.51 -9.99 27.29
N THR A 401 -18.82 -11.10 27.04
CA THR A 401 -18.69 -12.17 28.04
C THR A 401 -17.90 -11.70 29.26
N GLU A 402 -16.79 -10.98 29.07
CA GLU A 402 -16.02 -10.44 30.18
C GLU A 402 -16.82 -9.45 31.03
N ILE A 403 -17.63 -8.57 30.43
CA ILE A 403 -18.51 -7.65 31.16
C ILE A 403 -19.47 -8.41 32.09
N VAL A 404 -20.05 -9.51 31.60
CA VAL A 404 -20.97 -10.33 32.42
C VAL A 404 -20.23 -11.06 33.54
N PHE A 405 -19.09 -11.67 33.25
CA PHE A 405 -18.32 -12.43 34.25
C PHE A 405 -17.59 -11.55 35.28
N ASN A 406 -17.36 -10.27 34.97
CA ASN A 406 -16.92 -9.26 35.93
C ASN A 406 -18.07 -8.67 36.77
N ASN A 407 -19.28 -9.25 36.69
CA ASN A 407 -20.46 -8.88 37.47
C ASN A 407 -20.91 -7.41 37.31
N VAL A 408 -20.64 -6.77 36.18
CA VAL A 408 -21.03 -5.37 35.93
C VAL A 408 -22.55 -5.16 36.05
N PHE A 409 -23.34 -6.18 35.68
CA PHE A 409 -24.81 -6.10 35.64
C PHE A 409 -25.52 -6.45 36.95
N ALA A 410 -24.81 -6.88 37.99
CA ALA A 410 -25.43 -7.44 39.20
C ALA A 410 -26.37 -6.42 39.88
N ASP A 411 -25.89 -5.20 40.10
CA ASP A 411 -26.62 -4.15 40.83
C ASP A 411 -27.44 -3.22 39.92
N MET A 412 -27.48 -3.48 38.61
CA MET A 412 -28.15 -2.61 37.65
C MET A 412 -29.60 -3.04 37.40
N GLU A 413 -30.46 -2.06 37.15
CA GLU A 413 -31.84 -2.30 36.68
C GLU A 413 -31.86 -2.75 35.21
N ALA A 414 -32.91 -3.49 34.81
CA ALA A 414 -33.09 -3.98 33.46
C ALA A 414 -32.96 -2.89 32.37
N ASN A 415 -33.50 -1.70 32.62
CA ASN A 415 -33.43 -0.60 31.67
C ASN A 415 -32.00 -0.07 31.52
N HIS A 416 -31.27 0.07 32.62
CA HIS A 416 -29.89 0.54 32.63
C HIS A 416 -28.93 -0.46 31.97
N ILE A 417 -29.15 -1.77 32.16
CA ILE A 417 -28.38 -2.83 31.46
C ILE A 417 -28.53 -2.68 29.95
N ILE A 418 -29.76 -2.57 29.44
CA ILE A 418 -30.01 -2.46 28.00
C ILE A 418 -29.48 -1.14 27.43
N ALA A 419 -29.63 -0.03 28.17
CA ALA A 419 -29.05 1.25 27.80
C ALA A 419 -27.52 1.15 27.67
N LEU A 420 -26.84 0.49 28.63
CA LEU A 420 -25.41 0.27 28.59
C LEU A 420 -25.01 -0.61 27.38
N CYS A 421 -25.73 -1.70 27.10
CA CYS A 421 -25.45 -2.55 25.93
C CYS A 421 -25.52 -1.81 24.58
N SER A 422 -26.20 -0.65 24.51
CA SER A 422 -26.21 0.17 23.29
C SER A 422 -24.81 0.63 22.86
N CYS A 423 -23.88 0.78 23.82
CA CYS A 423 -22.52 1.21 23.51
C CYS A 423 -21.69 0.18 22.75
N LEU A 424 -22.12 -1.08 22.73
CA LEU A 424 -21.44 -2.20 22.06
C LEU A 424 -21.95 -2.43 20.63
N VAL A 425 -23.08 -1.82 20.27
CA VAL A 425 -23.79 -2.05 18.99
C VAL A 425 -23.74 -0.82 18.08
N PHE A 426 -23.46 0.35 18.65
CA PHE A 426 -23.44 1.61 17.93
C PHE A 426 -22.10 1.83 17.22
N ASP A 427 -22.12 1.72 15.88
CA ASP A 427 -20.91 1.82 15.04
C ASP A 427 -20.73 3.20 14.37
N GLU A 428 -21.75 4.06 14.33
CA GLU A 428 -21.69 5.35 13.61
C GLU A 428 -20.89 6.39 14.39
N LYS A 429 -20.30 7.38 13.70
CA LYS A 429 -19.66 8.53 14.35
C LYS A 429 -20.75 9.51 14.79
N SER A 430 -20.67 10.01 16.01
CA SER A 430 -21.60 11.00 16.53
C SER A 430 -20.90 11.97 17.49
N GLU A 431 -21.24 13.25 17.36
CA GLU A 431 -20.85 14.34 18.25
C GLU A 431 -21.94 14.64 19.29
N ASP A 432 -22.96 13.78 19.40
CA ASP A 432 -24.05 13.95 20.36
C ASP A 432 -23.54 13.94 21.80
N PRO A 433 -24.21 14.70 22.70
CA PRO A 433 -23.82 14.75 24.11
C PRO A 433 -23.89 13.36 24.75
N ILE A 434 -22.90 13.08 25.60
CA ILE A 434 -22.84 11.85 26.39
C ILE A 434 -23.84 11.95 27.55
N THR A 435 -24.33 10.80 28.03
CA THR A 435 -25.26 10.74 29.17
C THR A 435 -24.73 11.44 30.42
N ASN A 436 -25.64 12.13 31.12
CA ASN A 436 -25.39 12.72 32.43
C ASN A 436 -25.74 11.76 33.59
N ASN A 437 -26.24 10.55 33.28
CA ASN A 437 -26.58 9.57 34.30
C ASN A 437 -25.30 8.98 34.92
N LEU A 438 -25.07 9.31 36.19
CA LEU A 438 -23.86 8.93 36.92
C LEU A 438 -23.71 7.40 37.07
N GLU A 439 -24.81 6.66 37.18
CA GLU A 439 -24.79 5.20 37.29
C GLU A 439 -24.35 4.57 35.96
N LEU A 440 -24.93 5.01 34.84
CA LEU A 440 -24.54 4.55 33.51
C LEU A 440 -23.10 4.91 33.18
N MET A 441 -22.65 6.13 33.52
CA MET A 441 -21.25 6.53 33.28
C MET A 441 -20.25 5.71 34.08
N LYS A 442 -20.56 5.39 35.35
CA LYS A 442 -19.71 4.51 36.17
C LYS A 442 -19.60 3.10 35.56
N ALA A 443 -20.73 2.54 35.13
CA ALA A 443 -20.74 1.23 34.48
C ALA A 443 -20.00 1.27 33.12
N PHE A 444 -20.18 2.33 32.35
CA PHE A 444 -19.48 2.56 31.08
C PHE A 444 -17.95 2.66 31.25
N GLU A 445 -17.46 3.41 32.22
CA GLU A 445 -16.02 3.48 32.51
C GLU A 445 -15.45 2.12 32.97
N THR A 446 -16.26 1.33 33.68
CA THR A 446 -15.90 -0.06 34.04
C THR A 446 -15.78 -0.92 32.78
N CYS A 447 -16.75 -0.84 31.85
CA CYS A 447 -16.69 -1.53 30.56
C CYS A 447 -15.46 -1.12 29.73
N LYS A 448 -15.08 0.17 29.73
CA LYS A 448 -13.84 0.64 29.09
C LYS A 448 -12.58 0.05 29.73
N GLY A 449 -12.55 -0.07 31.06
CA GLY A 449 -11.47 -0.75 31.76
C GLY A 449 -11.33 -2.21 31.35
N ILE A 450 -12.46 -2.93 31.25
CA ILE A 450 -12.50 -4.31 30.77
C ILE A 450 -12.05 -4.41 29.31
N ALA A 451 -12.53 -3.52 28.44
CA ALA A 451 -12.13 -3.47 27.02
C ALA A 451 -10.62 -3.25 26.86
N ARG A 452 -10.04 -2.35 27.67
CA ARG A 452 -8.59 -2.12 27.69
C ARG A 452 -7.83 -3.38 28.09
N ASN A 453 -8.24 -4.03 29.18
CA ASN A 453 -7.60 -5.28 29.62
C ASN A 453 -7.68 -6.38 28.55
N VAL A 454 -8.83 -6.52 27.89
CA VAL A 454 -9.00 -7.48 26.79
C VAL A 454 -8.06 -7.16 25.63
N ALA A 455 -7.98 -5.90 25.21
CA ALA A 455 -7.10 -5.47 24.12
C ALA A 455 -5.60 -5.63 24.48
N GLU A 456 -5.20 -5.33 25.71
CA GLU A 456 -3.83 -5.57 26.20
C GLU A 456 -3.50 -7.06 26.13
N VAL A 457 -4.39 -7.95 26.57
CA VAL A 457 -4.20 -9.40 26.45
C VAL A 457 -4.11 -9.85 24.98
N MET A 458 -4.90 -9.25 24.08
CA MET A 458 -4.77 -9.52 22.64
C MET A 458 -3.40 -9.11 22.10
N LEU A 459 -2.93 -7.90 22.46
CA LEU A 459 -1.64 -7.35 22.04
C LEU A 459 -0.47 -8.19 22.57
N GLU A 460 -0.47 -8.55 23.85
CA GLU A 460 0.53 -9.43 24.48
C GLU A 460 0.66 -10.78 23.77
N ASN A 461 -0.43 -11.27 23.17
CA ASN A 461 -0.49 -12.54 22.47
C ASN A 461 -0.21 -12.44 20.97
N LYS A 462 0.28 -11.28 20.50
CA LYS A 462 0.67 -10.98 19.11
C LYS A 462 -0.52 -10.83 18.15
N ILE A 463 -1.68 -10.39 18.63
CA ILE A 463 -2.76 -9.92 17.77
C ILE A 463 -2.48 -8.44 17.44
N PRO A 464 -2.42 -8.05 16.16
CA PRO A 464 -2.16 -6.67 15.77
C PRO A 464 -3.42 -5.82 16.01
N ILE A 465 -3.50 -5.20 17.19
CA ILE A 465 -4.63 -4.35 17.59
C ILE A 465 -4.13 -3.09 18.28
N ASP A 466 -4.76 -1.96 17.99
CA ASP A 466 -4.58 -0.73 18.76
C ASP A 466 -5.53 -0.74 19.95
N VAL A 467 -4.95 -0.63 21.16
CA VAL A 467 -5.70 -0.71 22.42
C VAL A 467 -6.68 0.45 22.55
N GLU A 468 -6.29 1.66 22.18
CA GLU A 468 -7.14 2.84 22.30
C GLU A 468 -8.23 2.84 21.22
N GLU A 469 -7.92 2.41 20.00
CA GLU A 469 -8.93 2.21 18.95
C GLU A 469 -9.99 1.17 19.37
N TYR A 470 -9.57 0.06 19.98
CA TYR A 470 -10.48 -0.96 20.47
C TYR A 470 -11.42 -0.43 21.56
N VAL A 471 -10.88 0.34 22.53
CA VAL A 471 -11.69 0.98 23.57
C VAL A 471 -12.64 2.03 22.99
N GLN A 472 -12.21 2.78 21.97
CA GLN A 472 -13.04 3.78 21.28
C GLN A 472 -14.19 3.18 20.45
N LYS A 473 -14.21 1.87 20.22
CA LYS A 473 -15.39 1.19 19.65
C LYS A 473 -16.59 1.27 20.58
N LEU A 474 -16.39 1.39 21.89
CA LEU A 474 -17.48 1.58 22.84
C LEU A 474 -17.96 3.03 22.81
N LYS A 475 -19.18 3.24 22.32
CA LYS A 475 -19.73 4.58 22.06
C LYS A 475 -20.94 4.91 22.94
N PRO A 476 -20.85 5.86 23.88
CA PRO A 476 -21.89 6.09 24.89
C PRO A 476 -23.07 6.97 24.40
N GLN A 477 -23.00 7.53 23.19
CA GLN A 477 -23.91 8.58 22.69
C GLN A 477 -25.39 8.17 22.64
N LEU A 478 -25.68 6.88 22.49
CA LEU A 478 -27.06 6.38 22.40
C LEU A 478 -27.67 5.92 23.73
N MET A 479 -26.93 5.96 24.84
CA MET A 479 -27.42 5.45 26.12
C MET A 479 -28.71 6.15 26.58
N ASP A 480 -28.77 7.49 26.51
CA ASP A 480 -29.95 8.26 26.95
C ASP A 480 -31.15 8.09 26.00
N VAL A 481 -30.90 8.00 24.69
CA VAL A 481 -31.92 7.75 23.67
C VAL A 481 -32.60 6.40 23.93
N VAL A 482 -31.79 5.36 24.18
CA VAL A 482 -32.27 4.01 24.49
C VAL A 482 -32.97 3.97 25.84
N LEU A 483 -32.42 4.63 26.87
CA LEU A 483 -33.05 4.70 28.19
C LEU A 483 -34.43 5.38 28.11
N GLY A 484 -34.52 6.53 27.45
CA GLY A 484 -35.79 7.23 27.23
C GLY A 484 -36.81 6.38 26.46
N TRP A 485 -36.34 5.56 25.52
CA TRP A 485 -37.19 4.60 24.83
C TRP A 485 -37.66 3.47 25.74
N LEU A 486 -36.82 2.95 26.64
CA LEU A 486 -37.21 1.93 27.62
C LEU A 486 -38.19 2.46 28.67
N GLU A 487 -38.12 3.76 28.98
CA GLU A 487 -39.03 4.48 29.90
C GLU A 487 -40.40 4.81 29.30
N GLY A 488 -40.59 4.61 27.99
CA GLY A 488 -41.89 4.83 27.33
C GLY A 488 -42.03 6.13 26.53
N LYS A 489 -40.97 6.96 26.41
CA LYS A 489 -41.01 8.20 25.61
C LYS A 489 -41.43 7.93 24.17
N LYS A 490 -42.07 8.91 23.52
CA LYS A 490 -42.48 8.79 22.11
C LYS A 490 -41.25 8.89 21.19
N PHE A 491 -41.35 8.34 19.98
CA PHE A 491 -40.21 8.32 19.05
C PHE A 491 -39.68 9.72 18.72
N TYR A 492 -40.56 10.70 18.48
CA TYR A 492 -40.12 12.08 18.24
C TYR A 492 -39.40 12.71 19.44
N GLU A 493 -39.69 12.27 20.67
CA GLU A 493 -39.09 12.83 21.89
C GLU A 493 -37.66 12.33 22.08
N ILE A 494 -37.39 11.06 21.72
CA ILE A 494 -36.03 10.51 21.74
C ILE A 494 -35.20 11.02 20.55
N MET A 495 -35.82 11.28 19.40
CA MET A 495 -35.12 11.88 18.26
C MET A 495 -34.70 13.33 18.52
N ASN A 496 -35.43 14.07 19.36
CA ASN A 496 -35.02 15.41 19.78
C ASN A 496 -33.77 15.42 20.70
N GLN A 497 -33.28 14.26 21.13
CA GLN A 497 -32.12 14.12 22.03
C GLN A 497 -30.82 13.78 21.28
N CYS A 498 -30.87 13.48 19.98
CA CYS A 498 -29.70 13.13 19.17
C CYS A 498 -29.80 13.70 17.76
N ASN A 499 -28.67 13.96 17.10
CA ASN A 499 -28.61 14.44 15.73
C ASN A 499 -28.51 13.31 14.69
N LEU A 500 -28.72 12.06 15.11
CA LEU A 500 -28.71 10.90 14.23
C LEU A 500 -29.96 10.84 13.35
N TYR A 501 -29.83 10.22 12.17
CA TYR A 501 -30.98 9.92 11.32
C TYR A 501 -31.91 8.91 11.99
N GLU A 502 -33.22 9.06 11.80
CA GLU A 502 -34.25 8.18 12.39
C GLU A 502 -34.01 6.72 12.01
N GLY A 503 -33.60 6.47 10.76
CA GLY A 503 -33.29 5.13 10.26
C GLY A 503 -32.08 4.49 10.97
N SER A 504 -31.07 5.28 11.34
CA SER A 504 -29.91 4.81 12.10
C SER A 504 -30.33 4.40 13.51
N VAL A 505 -31.12 5.22 14.20
CA VAL A 505 -31.64 4.91 15.55
C VAL A 505 -32.51 3.64 15.53
N VAL A 506 -33.38 3.49 14.53
CA VAL A 506 -34.19 2.28 14.34
C VAL A 506 -33.29 1.05 14.14
N ARG A 507 -32.24 1.15 13.32
CA ARG A 507 -31.31 0.04 13.07
C ARG A 507 -30.57 -0.36 14.35
N VAL A 508 -30.06 0.60 15.12
CA VAL A 508 -29.33 0.32 16.36
C VAL A 508 -30.25 -0.33 17.40
N ILE A 509 -31.47 0.17 17.60
CA ILE A 509 -32.41 -0.41 18.57
C ILE A 509 -32.82 -1.84 18.16
N ARG A 510 -32.95 -2.12 16.87
CA ARG A 510 -33.22 -3.49 16.40
C ARG A 510 -32.04 -4.43 16.63
N ARG A 511 -30.80 -4.01 16.31
CA ARG A 511 -29.59 -4.79 16.63
C ARG A 511 -29.43 -4.99 18.14
N LEU A 512 -29.77 -3.97 18.94
CA LEU A 512 -29.75 -4.06 20.40
C LEU A 512 -30.77 -5.08 20.91
N GLU A 513 -31.96 -5.16 20.32
CA GLU A 513 -32.94 -6.20 20.67
C GLU A 513 -32.43 -7.61 20.38
N GLU A 514 -31.70 -7.79 19.27
CA GLU A 514 -31.04 -9.05 18.92
C GLU A 514 -29.95 -9.40 19.94
N LEU A 515 -29.08 -8.44 20.30
CA LEU A 515 -28.07 -8.63 21.35
C LEU A 515 -28.70 -8.99 22.70
N VAL A 516 -29.76 -8.28 23.13
CA VAL A 516 -30.44 -8.56 24.40
C VAL A 516 -31.08 -9.95 24.39
N ARG A 517 -31.63 -10.38 23.26
CA ARG A 517 -32.16 -11.74 23.08
C ARG A 517 -31.06 -12.80 23.18
N GLU A 518 -29.93 -12.59 22.51
CA GLU A 518 -28.75 -13.47 22.57
C GLU A 518 -28.22 -13.54 24.00
N LEU A 519 -28.06 -12.41 24.68
CA LEU A 519 -27.61 -12.34 26.07
C LEU A 519 -28.54 -13.06 27.04
N ALA A 520 -29.86 -12.92 26.88
CA ALA A 520 -30.82 -13.63 27.73
C ALA A 520 -30.71 -15.15 27.54
N SER A 521 -30.57 -15.62 26.29
CA SER A 521 -30.33 -17.04 25.97
C SER A 521 -29.00 -17.53 26.57
N ALA A 522 -27.94 -16.74 26.44
CA ALA A 522 -26.62 -17.07 26.94
C ALA A 522 -26.60 -17.11 28.48
N ALA A 523 -27.25 -16.15 29.15
CA ALA A 523 -27.41 -16.10 30.61
C ALA A 523 -28.14 -17.35 31.15
N LYS A 524 -29.20 -17.78 30.46
CA LYS A 524 -29.91 -19.01 30.77
C LYS A 524 -29.01 -20.24 30.66
N ASN A 525 -28.23 -20.34 29.57
CA ASN A 525 -27.34 -21.47 29.33
C ASN A 525 -26.23 -21.62 30.38
N ILE A 526 -25.80 -20.51 31.00
CA ILE A 526 -24.82 -20.52 32.10
C ILE A 526 -25.46 -20.60 33.49
N GLY A 527 -26.79 -20.69 33.59
CA GLY A 527 -27.52 -20.82 34.85
C GLY A 527 -27.74 -19.52 35.62
N ASN A 528 -27.57 -18.36 34.98
CA ASN A 528 -27.84 -17.05 35.58
C ASN A 528 -29.29 -16.62 35.32
N GLU A 529 -30.23 -17.19 36.08
CA GLU A 529 -31.66 -16.91 35.93
C GLU A 529 -32.04 -15.45 36.25
N GLU A 530 -31.30 -14.78 37.14
CA GLU A 530 -31.59 -13.39 37.50
C GLU A 530 -31.34 -12.46 36.31
N LEU A 531 -30.18 -12.61 35.66
CA LEU A 531 -29.84 -11.83 34.47
C LEU A 531 -30.79 -12.15 33.30
N GLU A 532 -31.15 -13.43 33.11
CA GLU A 532 -32.16 -13.82 32.10
C GLU A 532 -33.48 -13.09 32.32
N LYS A 533 -33.99 -13.05 33.56
CA LYS A 533 -35.24 -12.37 33.90
C LYS A 533 -35.16 -10.87 33.64
N LYS A 534 -34.10 -10.20 34.11
CA LYS A 534 -33.86 -8.76 33.89
C LYS A 534 -33.85 -8.42 32.39
N LEU A 535 -33.10 -9.18 31.59
CA LEU A 535 -33.00 -8.96 30.14
C LEU A 535 -34.32 -9.23 29.41
N THR A 536 -35.03 -10.29 29.79
CA THR A 536 -36.34 -10.64 29.18
C THR A 536 -37.39 -9.58 29.48
N GLU A 537 -37.42 -9.05 30.70
CA GLU A 537 -38.32 -7.96 31.08
C GLU A 537 -38.00 -6.67 30.30
N GLY A 538 -36.74 -6.25 30.29
CA GLY A 538 -36.31 -5.05 29.58
C GLY A 538 -36.53 -5.15 28.06
N ARG A 539 -36.33 -6.33 27.47
CA ARG A 539 -36.63 -6.61 26.06
C ARG A 539 -38.10 -6.37 25.73
N GLY A 540 -39.01 -6.72 26.63
CA GLY A 540 -40.44 -6.44 26.48
C GLY A 540 -40.76 -4.94 26.35
N ARG A 541 -40.01 -4.10 27.07
CA ARG A 541 -40.12 -2.62 27.01
C ARG A 541 -39.46 -2.04 25.77
N LEU A 542 -38.35 -2.63 25.32
CA LEU A 542 -37.62 -2.25 24.11
C LEU A 542 -38.47 -2.46 22.85
N LYS A 543 -39.16 -3.61 22.76
CA LYS A 543 -39.92 -4.05 21.58
C LYS A 543 -41.32 -3.42 21.51
N ARG A 544 -41.39 -2.13 21.14
CA ARG A 544 -42.66 -1.40 21.00
C ARG A 544 -42.68 -0.40 19.83
N GLY A 545 -43.83 0.22 19.57
CA GLY A 545 -43.96 1.40 18.71
C GLY A 545 -43.48 1.24 17.26
N ILE A 546 -43.13 2.37 16.64
CA ILE A 546 -42.79 2.48 15.21
C ILE A 546 -41.52 1.70 14.82
N ILE A 547 -40.59 1.52 15.76
CA ILE A 547 -39.29 0.87 15.53
C ILE A 547 -39.45 -0.60 15.11
N PHE A 548 -40.50 -1.25 15.63
CA PHE A 548 -40.81 -2.67 15.36
C PHE A 548 -42.03 -2.85 14.46
N ALA A 549 -42.43 -1.81 13.72
CA ALA A 549 -43.46 -1.93 12.70
C ALA A 549 -43.03 -2.96 11.62
N ALA A 550 -43.99 -3.76 11.16
CA ALA A 550 -43.74 -4.75 10.12
C ALA A 550 -43.34 -4.09 8.80
N SER A 551 -42.49 -4.77 8.04
CA SER A 551 -42.17 -4.37 6.66
C SER A 551 -43.43 -4.41 5.80
N LEU A 552 -43.56 -3.49 4.85
CA LEU A 552 -44.64 -3.51 3.85
C LEU A 552 -44.54 -4.71 2.87
N TYR A 553 -43.44 -5.46 2.93
CA TYR A 553 -43.18 -6.65 2.11
C TYR A 553 -43.45 -7.98 2.83
N LEU A 554 -43.94 -7.94 4.08
CA LEU A 554 -44.31 -9.12 4.87
C LEU A 554 -45.79 -9.47 4.73
#